data_AF-A0A8J6U0I0-F1
#
_entry.id   AF-A0A8J6U0I0-F1
#
_cell.length_a   1.000
_cell.length_b   1.000
_cell.length_c   1.000
_cell.angle_alpha   90.00
_cell.angle_beta   90.00
_cell.angle_gamma   90.00
#
_symmetry.space_group_name_H-M   'P 1'
#
loop_
_entity.id
_entity.type
_entity.pdbx_description
1 polymer ?
#
loop_
_entity_poly.entity_id
_entity_poly.type
_entity_poly.pdbx_seq_one_letter_code
_entity_poly.pdbx_strand_id
1 'polypeptide(L)'
;MFISSLRMIIGMFTGKRDYINPPTEMTSDLKEIIQHPQIQNMIKYSFVGSKETVKEKIISFLNKTQADELIISTNVYYINDRLYSVEKFAEVMREINENEVE
;
A
#
# COMPACT_ATOMS: atom_id res chain seq x y z
N MET A 1 1.10 -9.60 3.98
CA MET A 1 0.62 -8.75 2.86
C MET A 1 1.68 -7.79 2.29
N PHE A 2 2.06 -6.69 2.97
CA PHE A 2 2.95 -5.63 2.42
C PHE A 2 4.35 -6.09 1.96
N ILE A 3 4.92 -7.11 2.60
CA ILE A 3 6.29 -7.56 2.30
C ILE A 3 6.39 -8.12 0.87
N SER A 4 5.31 -8.67 0.30
CA SER A 4 5.29 -9.12 -1.10
C SER A 4 5.52 -7.98 -2.08
N SER A 5 4.79 -6.86 -1.94
CA SER A 5 4.96 -5.68 -2.80
C SER A 5 6.31 -5.00 -2.56
N LEU A 6 6.78 -4.93 -1.30
CA LEU A 6 8.09 -4.38 -0.98
C LEU A 6 9.22 -5.15 -1.69
N ARG A 7 9.21 -6.48 -1.63
CA ARG A 7 10.21 -7.33 -2.30
C ARG A 7 10.18 -7.15 -3.81
N MET A 8 8.99 -7.02 -4.42
CA MET A 8 8.85 -6.72 -5.84
C MET A 8 9.50 -5.37 -6.20
N ILE A 9 9.25 -4.32 -5.41
CA ILE A 9 9.86 -2.99 -5.60
C ILE A 9 11.39 -3.09 -5.51
N ILE A 10 11.92 -3.76 -4.48
CA ILE A 10 13.37 -3.97 -4.32
C ILE A 10 13.97 -4.72 -5.53
N GLY A 11 13.29 -5.76 -6.03
CA GLY A 11 13.69 -6.49 -7.23
C GLY A 11 13.75 -5.60 -8.47
N MET A 12 12.82 -4.65 -8.62
CA MET A 12 12.84 -3.69 -9.73
C MET A 12 14.06 -2.76 -9.69
N PHE A 13 14.44 -2.26 -8.52
CA PHE A 13 15.60 -1.35 -8.38
C PHE A 13 16.95 -2.08 -8.45
N THR A 14 17.02 -3.30 -7.95
CA THR A 14 18.25 -4.11 -7.96
C THR A 14 18.50 -4.82 -9.30
N GLY A 15 17.59 -4.66 -10.27
CA GLY A 15 17.63 -5.37 -11.56
C GLY A 15 17.29 -6.87 -11.44
N LYS A 16 17.03 -7.37 -10.24
CA LYS A 16 16.64 -8.77 -9.95
C LYS A 16 15.13 -8.90 -9.99
N ARG A 17 14.54 -8.62 -11.16
CA ARG A 17 13.09 -8.76 -11.37
C ARG A 17 12.71 -10.23 -11.34
N ASP A 18 11.64 -10.52 -10.62
CA ASP A 18 11.10 -11.87 -10.44
C ASP A 18 9.59 -11.77 -10.28
N TYR A 19 8.90 -12.90 -10.23
CA TYR A 19 7.50 -12.98 -9.87
C TYR A 19 7.25 -12.41 -8.47
N ILE A 20 5.99 -12.04 -8.19
CA ILE A 20 5.60 -11.72 -6.82
C ILE A 20 5.85 -12.96 -5.99
N ASN A 21 6.62 -12.79 -4.91
CA ASN A 21 7.00 -13.85 -4.00
C ASN A 21 6.11 -13.81 -2.74
N PRO A 22 5.93 -14.95 -2.04
CA PRO A 22 5.17 -14.98 -0.79
C PRO A 22 5.79 -14.02 0.23
N PRO A 23 4.97 -13.42 1.12
CA PRO A 23 5.48 -12.56 2.17
C PRO A 23 6.39 -13.37 3.09
N THR A 24 7.55 -12.80 3.43
CA THR A 24 8.45 -13.34 4.46
C THR A 24 8.32 -12.48 5.70
N GLU A 25 9.04 -12.84 6.77
CA GLU A 25 9.24 -11.91 7.87
C GLU A 25 10.04 -10.67 7.41
N MET A 26 9.89 -9.59 8.18
CA MET A 26 10.66 -8.38 7.99
C MET A 26 12.08 -8.58 8.55
N THR A 27 12.98 -9.09 7.71
CA THR A 27 14.39 -9.35 8.06
C THR A 27 15.16 -8.05 8.28
N SER A 28 16.31 -8.13 8.95
CA SER A 28 17.20 -6.97 9.17
C SER A 28 17.57 -6.28 7.86
N ASP A 29 17.92 -7.06 6.83
CA ASP A 29 18.26 -6.53 5.50
C ASP A 29 17.09 -5.78 4.86
N LEU A 30 15.85 -6.29 4.98
CA LEU A 30 14.67 -5.58 4.47
C LEU A 30 14.41 -4.29 5.25
N LYS A 31 14.66 -4.28 6.57
CA LYS A 31 14.55 -3.06 7.39
C LYS A 31 15.60 -2.02 7.02
N GLU A 32 16.78 -2.42 6.60
CA GLU A 32 17.81 -1.50 6.12
C GLU A 32 17.44 -0.96 4.73
N ILE A 33 17.11 -1.85 3.80
CA ILE A 33 16.77 -1.47 2.41
C ILE A 33 15.56 -0.55 2.36
N ILE A 34 14.53 -0.78 3.18
CA ILE A 34 13.35 0.08 3.17
C ILE A 34 13.68 1.52 3.55
N GLN A 35 14.74 1.79 4.32
CA GLN A 35 15.18 3.16 4.65
C GLN A 35 15.85 3.87 3.48
N HIS A 36 16.19 3.16 2.40
CA HIS A 36 16.84 3.77 1.25
C HIS A 36 15.91 4.83 0.60
N PRO A 37 16.39 6.05 0.31
CA PRO A 37 15.55 7.16 -0.16
C PRO A 37 14.73 6.86 -1.41
N GLN A 38 15.29 6.09 -2.36
CA GLN A 38 14.58 5.70 -3.58
C GLN A 38 13.41 4.75 -3.28
N ILE A 39 13.59 3.84 -2.31
CA ILE A 39 12.53 2.91 -1.89
C ILE A 39 11.46 3.68 -1.14
N GLN A 40 11.84 4.56 -0.20
CA GLN A 40 10.93 5.45 0.51
C GLN A 40 10.07 6.29 -0.45
N ASN A 41 10.66 6.85 -1.51
CA ASN A 41 9.91 7.61 -2.51
C ASN A 41 8.87 6.76 -3.24
N MET A 42 9.20 5.51 -3.57
CA MET A 42 8.28 4.58 -4.25
C MET A 42 7.13 4.12 -3.36
N ILE A 43 7.39 3.89 -2.07
CA ILE A 43 6.37 3.45 -1.11
C ILE A 43 5.68 4.63 -0.42
N LYS A 44 5.99 5.87 -0.78
CA LYS A 44 5.49 7.09 -0.11
C LYS A 44 3.96 7.13 -0.01
N TYR A 45 3.27 6.64 -1.03
CA TYR A 45 1.81 6.57 -1.08
C TYR A 45 1.28 5.14 -0.92
N SER A 46 2.08 4.25 -0.33
CA SER A 46 1.62 2.94 0.13
C SER A 46 1.02 3.07 1.52
N PHE A 47 -0.31 3.05 1.60
CA PHE A 47 -1.03 3.11 2.87
C PHE A 47 -1.20 1.70 3.45
N VAL A 48 -0.45 1.40 4.50
CA VAL A 48 -0.45 0.10 5.19
C VAL A 48 -0.79 0.33 6.67
N GLY A 49 -1.69 -0.50 7.22
CA GLY A 49 -2.13 -0.42 8.61
C GLY A 49 -3.50 -1.05 8.83
N SER A 50 -4.13 -0.71 9.95
CA SER A 50 -5.54 -1.01 10.19
C SER A 50 -6.45 -0.19 9.27
N LYS A 51 -7.74 -0.52 9.23
CA LYS A 51 -8.75 0.21 8.46
C LYS A 51 -8.76 1.70 8.83
N GLU A 52 -8.68 2.00 10.13
CA GLU A 52 -8.72 3.35 10.70
C GLU A 52 -7.48 4.15 10.27
N THR A 53 -6.29 3.57 10.44
CA THR A 53 -5.03 4.22 10.04
C THR A 53 -4.98 4.47 8.53
N VAL A 54 -5.51 3.56 7.72
CA VAL A 54 -5.57 3.73 6.26
C VAL A 54 -6.57 4.83 5.89
N LYS A 55 -7.74 4.88 6.52
CA LYS A 55 -8.75 5.94 6.32
C LYS A 55 -8.17 7.33 6.59
N GLU A 56 -7.51 7.53 7.73
CA GLU A 56 -6.88 8.81 8.08
C GLU A 56 -5.84 9.24 7.04
N LYS A 57 -5.00 8.30 6.58
CA LYS A 57 -3.99 8.57 5.54
C LYS A 57 -4.62 8.93 4.20
N ILE A 58 -5.71 8.26 3.82
CA ILE A 58 -6.46 8.57 2.58
C ILE A 58 -7.07 9.96 2.66
N ILE A 59 -7.75 10.31 3.75
CA ILE A 59 -8.33 11.65 3.95
C ILE A 59 -7.24 12.72 3.86
N SER A 60 -6.11 12.51 4.54
CA SER A 60 -4.96 13.44 4.46
C SER A 60 -4.41 13.56 3.04
N PHE A 61 -4.34 12.46 2.30
CA PHE A 61 -3.89 12.43 0.92
C PHE A 61 -4.84 13.19 -0.02
N LEU A 62 -6.15 12.94 0.09
CA LEU A 62 -7.19 13.62 -0.68
C LEU A 62 -7.18 15.13 -0.39
N ASN A 63 -7.16 15.54 0.87
CA ASN A 63 -7.07 16.96 1.25
C ASN A 63 -5.83 17.65 0.69
N LYS A 64 -4.71 16.94 0.58
CA LYS A 64 -3.48 17.49 0.04
C LYS A 64 -3.48 17.59 -1.49
N THR A 65 -4.09 16.61 -2.16
CA THR A 65 -3.99 16.45 -3.62
C THR A 65 -5.19 17.01 -4.36
N GLN A 66 -6.32 17.15 -3.67
CA GLN A 66 -7.62 17.52 -4.24
C GLN A 66 -8.02 16.60 -5.40
N ALA A 67 -7.67 15.31 -5.30
CA ALA A 67 -7.96 14.32 -6.33
C ALA A 67 -9.44 13.89 -6.28
N ASP A 68 -10.12 13.90 -7.43
CA ASP A 68 -11.50 13.46 -7.56
C ASP A 68 -11.64 11.93 -7.66
N GLU A 69 -10.56 11.23 -8.04
CA GLU A 69 -10.54 9.78 -8.21
C GLU A 69 -9.27 9.15 -7.60
N LEU A 70 -9.46 8.02 -6.92
CA LEU A 70 -8.37 7.18 -6.41
C LEU A 70 -8.36 5.82 -7.12
N ILE A 71 -7.29 5.54 -7.86
CA ILE A 71 -7.03 4.22 -8.45
C ILE A 71 -5.99 3.50 -7.59
N ILE A 72 -6.35 2.34 -7.06
CA ILE A 72 -5.48 1.55 -6.17
C ILE A 72 -4.83 0.36 -6.87
N SER A 73 -3.63 0.00 -6.42
CA SER A 73 -2.93 -1.22 -6.83
C SER A 73 -2.51 -2.03 -5.61
N THR A 74 -2.88 -3.31 -5.60
CA THR A 74 -2.56 -4.24 -4.51
C THR A 74 -1.78 -5.43 -5.07
N ASN A 75 -0.45 -5.32 -5.06
CA ASN A 75 0.47 -6.33 -5.56
C ASN A 75 0.89 -7.29 -4.43
N VAL A 76 0.07 -8.30 -4.18
CA VAL A 76 0.28 -9.26 -3.08
C VAL A 76 0.23 -10.68 -3.61
N TYR A 77 0.96 -11.59 -2.97
CA TYR A 77 1.08 -12.98 -3.44
C TYR A 77 -0.23 -13.78 -3.28
N TYR A 78 -0.86 -13.70 -2.11
CA TYR A 78 -2.08 -14.45 -1.82
C TYR A 78 -3.30 -13.69 -2.32
N ILE A 79 -4.12 -14.34 -3.14
CA ILE A 79 -5.33 -13.73 -3.71
C ILE A 79 -6.34 -13.33 -2.62
N ASN A 80 -6.45 -14.11 -1.53
CA ASN A 80 -7.35 -13.79 -0.43
C ASN A 80 -6.93 -12.52 0.31
N ASP A 81 -5.63 -12.28 0.49
CA ASP A 81 -5.12 -11.02 1.05
C ASP A 81 -5.49 -9.83 0.15
N ARG A 82 -5.43 -10.02 -1.17
CA ARG A 82 -5.80 -8.99 -2.15
C ARG A 82 -7.28 -8.65 -2.04
N LEU A 83 -8.15 -9.67 -2.04
CA LEU A 83 -9.60 -9.50 -1.93
C LEU A 83 -9.97 -8.79 -0.63
N TYR A 84 -9.40 -9.24 0.48
CA TYR A 84 -9.60 -8.61 1.79
C TYR A 84 -9.19 -7.13 1.79
N SER A 85 -8.01 -6.81 1.24
CA SER A 85 -7.55 -5.41 1.17
C SER A 85 -8.46 -4.53 0.31
N VAL A 86 -8.97 -5.05 -0.81
CA VAL A 86 -9.88 -4.32 -1.70
C VAL A 86 -11.24 -4.12 -1.04
N GLU A 87 -11.77 -5.13 -0.35
CA GLU A 87 -13.02 -5.03 0.41
C GLU A 87 -12.94 -3.97 1.51
N LYS A 88 -11.86 -3.97 2.31
CA LYS A 88 -11.64 -2.97 3.35
C LYS A 88 -11.44 -1.57 2.78
N PHE A 89 -10.75 -1.44 1.65
CA PHE A 89 -10.64 -0.16 0.97
C PHE A 89 -12.01 0.36 0.49
N ALA A 90 -12.86 -0.52 -0.07
CA ALA A 90 -14.21 -0.14 -0.48
C ALA A 90 -15.08 0.33 0.69
N GLU A 91 -14.99 -0.33 1.85
CA GLU A 91 -15.65 0.14 3.08
C GLU A 91 -15.16 1.54 3.49
N VAL A 92 -13.84 1.77 3.48
CA VAL A 92 -13.25 3.08 3.82
C VAL A 92 -13.75 4.17 2.88
N MET A 93 -13.76 3.92 1.57
CA MET A 93 -14.23 4.92 0.60
C MET A 93 -15.73 5.21 0.73
N ARG A 94 -16.56 4.19 1.02
CA ARG A 94 -17.99 4.43 1.33
C ARG A 94 -18.14 5.35 2.52
N GLU A 95 -17.44 5.07 3.62
CA GLU A 95 -17.50 5.91 4.81
C GLU A 95 -17.01 7.34 4.52
N ILE A 96 -15.95 7.52 3.75
CA ILE A 96 -15.46 8.86 3.40
C ILE A 96 -16.52 9.62 2.58
N ASN A 97 -17.05 9.00 1.53
CA ASN A 97 -18.02 9.63 0.64
C ASN A 97 -19.37 9.89 1.33
N GLU A 98 -19.80 9.04 2.26
CA GLU A 98 -21.04 9.25 3.03
C GLU A 98 -20.92 10.46 3.98
N ASN A 99 -19.73 10.70 4.56
CA ASN A 99 -19.48 11.85 5.43
C ASN A 99 -19.31 13.18 4.67
N GLU A 100 -19.12 13.16 3.35
CA GLU A 100 -19.08 14.39 2.53
C GLU A 100 -20.48 14.91 2.13
N VAL A 101 -21.53 14.13 2.37
CA VAL A 101 -22.93 14.45 1.97
C VAL A 101 -23.74 15.13 3.09
N GLU A 102 -23.15 15.37 4.26
CA GLU A 102 -23.70 16.24 5.33
C GLU A 102 -23.09 17.65 5.29
#